data_AF-A0A098VQG8-F1
#
_entry.id   AF-A0A098VQG8-F1
#
_cell.length_a   1.000
_cell.length_b   1.000
_cell.length_c   1.000
_cell.angle_alpha   90.00
_cell.angle_beta   90.00
_cell.angle_gamma   90.00
#
_symmetry.space_group_name_H-M   'P 1'
#
loop_
_entity.id
_entity.type
_entity.pdbx_description
1 polymer ?
#
loop_
_entity_poly.entity_id
_entity_poly.type
_entity_poly.pdbx_seq_one_letter_code
_entity_poly.pdbx_strand_id
1 'polypeptide(L)'
;MERVEAFVQNSALKEALERSTDLIVVAHSQGVPVGTLLLERLHAEGALTGVQNITLVAMAGKNILIQYMETESSRELFELHAPFMVPSVTGSDDSQVPKIVSKSPATEMAARLRAALLRLLHAGVRVIAVGSWMDQLVPLYSSTLYGLFHPNITRLLYIEGSGVAHHHSTQSHGHDHVKEIQERDSFLPLLLTLCLSIKNAGFSDHGLLVYLSEWIAGSIVNGDNGHSSIYADPLVYESAAQIIGHSLCSKMEAPRYVPFEVPEEPNHYHVPWMMHALVTDSKLLAVPIIRQEIDAMVLAYACWRPRSKALRDLKRKLAALGTYGRASL
;
A
#
# COMPACT_ATOMS: atom_id res chain seq x y z
N MET A 1 -2.25 20.39 13.03
CA MET A 1 -2.16 21.66 12.27
C MET A 1 -1.04 22.53 12.82
N GLU A 2 -1.04 22.80 14.13
CA GLU A 2 0.02 23.55 14.83
C GLU A 2 1.44 23.07 14.51
N ARG A 3 1.69 21.76 14.46
CA ARG A 3 3.00 21.20 14.06
C ARG A 3 3.41 21.58 12.63
N VAL A 4 2.48 21.57 11.67
CA VAL A 4 2.76 21.95 10.27
C VAL A 4 3.06 23.45 10.17
N GLU A 5 2.29 24.27 10.88
CA GLU A 5 2.49 25.73 10.91
C GLU A 5 3.85 26.10 11.52
N ALA A 6 4.24 25.45 12.62
CA ALA A 6 5.55 25.66 13.24
C ALA A 6 6.72 25.34 12.28
N PHE A 7 6.61 24.26 11.50
CA PHE A 7 7.63 23.91 10.50
C PHE A 7 7.69 24.92 9.35
N VAL A 8 6.54 25.35 8.85
CA VAL A 8 6.45 26.29 7.72
C VAL A 8 6.91 27.69 8.11
N GLN A 9 6.79 28.10 9.38
CA GLN A 9 7.30 29.38 9.86
C GLN A 9 8.80 29.37 10.17
N ASN A 10 9.47 28.22 10.12
CA ASN A 10 10.90 28.10 10.41
C ASN A 10 11.74 28.67 9.24
N SER A 11 12.39 29.81 9.46
CA SER A 11 13.24 30.46 8.46
C SER A 11 14.45 29.63 8.04
N ALA A 12 15.07 28.91 8.98
CA ALA A 12 16.21 28.05 8.68
C ALA A 12 15.83 26.90 7.73
N LEU A 13 14.61 26.37 7.86
CA LEU A 13 14.08 25.38 6.91
C LEU A 13 13.93 25.98 5.51
N LYS A 14 13.37 27.19 5.39
CA LYS A 14 13.19 27.86 4.08
C LYS A 14 14.54 28.10 3.39
N GLU A 15 15.51 28.64 4.13
CA GLU A 15 16.87 28.84 3.61
C GLU A 15 17.56 27.52 3.21
N ALA A 16 17.32 26.44 3.96
CA ALA A 16 17.84 25.12 3.60
C ALA A 16 17.19 24.60 2.30
N LEU A 17 15.88 24.76 2.14
CA LEU A 17 15.15 24.36 0.93
C LEU A 17 15.60 25.14 -0.31
N GLU A 18 15.83 26.44 -0.18
CA GLU A 18 16.34 27.29 -1.28
C GLU A 18 17.71 26.84 -1.80
N ARG A 19 18.52 26.21 -0.94
CA ARG A 19 19.86 25.69 -1.30
C ARG A 19 19.85 24.20 -1.68
N SER A 20 18.71 23.52 -1.60
CA SER A 20 18.62 22.07 -1.81
C SER A 20 18.09 21.75 -3.21
N THR A 21 18.74 20.82 -3.90
CA THR A 21 18.25 20.26 -5.17
C THR A 21 17.27 19.12 -4.96
N ASP A 22 17.41 18.41 -3.84
CA ASP A 22 16.67 17.19 -3.52
C ASP A 22 16.13 17.27 -2.10
N LEU A 23 14.89 16.82 -1.91
CA LEU A 23 14.24 16.71 -0.61
C LEU A 23 13.68 15.31 -0.44
N ILE A 24 14.11 14.63 0.62
CA ILE A 24 13.56 13.34 1.03
C ILE A 24 12.90 13.53 2.39
N VAL A 25 11.58 13.34 2.43
CA VAL A 25 10.81 13.31 3.67
C VAL A 25 10.54 11.85 4.02
N VAL A 26 11.05 11.41 5.15
CA VAL A 26 10.84 10.05 5.64
C VAL A 26 9.90 10.09 6.83
N ALA A 27 8.86 9.26 6.81
CA ALA A 27 7.85 9.26 7.84
C ALA A 27 7.29 7.86 8.09
N HIS A 28 6.98 7.59 9.36
CA HIS A 28 6.36 6.35 9.81
C HIS A 28 5.00 6.62 10.46
N SER A 29 4.02 5.73 10.21
CA SER A 29 2.71 5.74 10.87
C SER A 29 2.02 7.11 10.81
N GLN A 30 1.74 7.75 11.96
CA GLN A 30 1.12 9.08 12.03
C GLN A 30 1.99 10.20 11.44
N GLY A 31 3.29 9.99 11.30
CA GLY A 31 4.18 10.93 10.61
C GLY A 31 3.83 11.07 9.12
N VAL A 32 3.27 10.03 8.48
CA VAL A 32 2.95 10.03 7.04
C VAL A 32 1.90 11.10 6.69
N PRO A 33 0.71 11.16 7.34
CA PRO A 33 -0.25 12.22 7.06
C PRO A 33 0.29 13.60 7.40
N VAL A 34 1.10 13.73 8.46
CA VAL A 34 1.74 15.01 8.82
C VAL A 34 2.74 15.46 7.75
N GLY A 35 3.64 14.58 7.32
CA GLY A 35 4.64 14.85 6.29
C GLY A 35 4.00 15.15 4.94
N THR A 36 2.91 14.46 4.60
CA THR A 36 2.13 14.73 3.39
C THR A 36 1.53 16.15 3.41
N LEU A 37 0.85 16.52 4.50
CA LEU A 37 0.24 17.84 4.63
C LEU A 37 1.30 18.96 4.72
N LEU A 38 2.45 18.68 5.33
CA LEU A 38 3.57 19.61 5.36
C LEU A 38 4.15 19.84 3.96
N LEU A 39 4.42 18.78 3.20
CA LEU A 39 4.88 18.88 1.82
C LEU A 39 3.90 19.65 0.95
N GLU A 40 2.60 19.38 1.09
CA GLU A 40 1.57 20.09 0.33
C GLU A 40 1.53 21.58 0.68
N ARG A 41 1.69 21.92 1.97
CA ARG A 41 1.74 23.30 2.40
C ARG A 41 2.98 24.03 1.89
N LEU A 42 4.16 23.42 1.97
CA LEU A 42 5.40 23.97 1.44
C LEU A 42 5.34 24.16 -0.08
N HIS A 43 4.72 23.21 -0.79
CA HIS A 43 4.47 23.34 -2.22
C HIS A 43 3.54 24.52 -2.53
N ALA A 44 2.42 24.65 -1.80
CA ALA A 44 1.45 25.72 -2.00
C ALA A 44 2.01 27.13 -1.71
N GLU A 45 3.00 27.25 -0.80
CA GLU A 45 3.71 28.50 -0.53
C GLU A 45 4.86 28.79 -1.50
N GLY A 46 5.13 27.90 -2.47
CA GLY A 46 6.21 28.05 -3.43
C GLY A 46 7.61 27.76 -2.86
N ALA A 47 7.70 27.30 -1.60
CA ALA A 47 8.97 27.01 -0.93
C ALA A 47 9.74 25.83 -1.55
N LEU A 48 9.07 25.01 -2.37
CA LEU A 48 9.67 23.86 -3.05
C LEU A 48 10.01 24.13 -4.53
N THR A 49 9.86 25.36 -5.03
CA THR A 49 10.04 25.68 -6.46
C THR A 49 11.45 25.40 -6.97
N GLY A 50 12.47 25.58 -6.12
CA GLY A 50 13.88 25.29 -6.46
C GLY A 50 14.29 23.82 -6.30
N VAL A 51 13.45 23.00 -5.66
CA VAL A 51 13.75 21.60 -5.37
C VAL A 51 13.33 20.74 -6.57
N GLN A 52 14.28 20.06 -7.19
CA GLN A 52 14.06 19.30 -8.42
C GLN A 52 13.41 17.96 -8.14
N ASN A 53 13.90 17.23 -7.14
CA ASN A 53 13.40 15.92 -6.77
C ASN A 53 12.88 15.92 -5.34
N ILE A 54 11.58 15.62 -5.19
CA ILE A 54 10.92 15.56 -3.89
C ILE A 54 10.38 14.15 -3.72
N THR A 55 10.80 13.44 -2.68
CA THR A 55 10.34 12.09 -2.37
C THR A 55 9.80 11.99 -0.95
N LEU A 56 8.60 11.45 -0.81
CA LEU A 56 8.02 11.02 0.46
C LEU A 56 8.22 9.50 0.61
N VAL A 57 9.00 9.07 1.59
CA VAL A 57 9.09 7.67 2.01
C VAL A 57 8.10 7.46 3.15
N ALA A 58 6.98 6.81 2.85
CA ALA A 58 5.86 6.59 3.75
C ALA A 58 5.85 5.14 4.25
N MET A 59 6.18 4.92 5.51
CA MET A 59 6.24 3.60 6.14
C MET A 59 5.04 3.38 7.05
N ALA A 60 4.33 2.26 6.88
CA ALA A 60 3.17 1.89 7.71
C ALA A 60 2.16 3.05 7.88
N GLY A 61 2.02 3.88 6.85
CA GLY A 61 1.20 5.09 6.92
C GLY A 61 -0.28 4.75 7.01
N LYS A 62 -0.97 5.29 8.03
CA LYS A 62 -2.44 5.32 8.04
C LYS A 62 -2.92 6.30 6.98
N ASN A 63 -2.91 5.87 5.72
CA ASN A 63 -3.44 6.67 4.64
C ASN A 63 -4.95 6.45 4.64
N ILE A 64 -5.68 7.41 5.21
CA ILE A 64 -7.13 7.38 5.35
C ILE A 64 -7.77 7.62 3.96
N LEU A 65 -7.48 6.76 2.99
CA LEU A 65 -8.05 6.78 1.65
C LEU A 65 -9.37 6.00 1.57
N ILE A 66 -9.79 5.37 2.67
CA ILE A 66 -11.04 4.63 2.80
C ILE A 66 -11.77 5.10 4.05
N GLN A 67 -13.09 5.13 3.93
CA GLN A 67 -14.03 5.19 5.03
C GLN A 67 -13.83 3.93 5.89
N TYR A 68 -13.07 4.04 6.98
CA TYR A 68 -12.94 2.97 7.96
C TYR A 68 -14.29 2.89 8.69
N MET A 69 -15.07 1.83 8.48
CA MET A 69 -16.21 1.50 9.33
C MET A 69 -15.71 0.45 10.32
N GLU A 70 -15.27 0.89 11.50
CA GLU A 70 -14.75 0.01 12.56
C GLU A 70 -15.86 -0.78 13.25
N THR A 71 -15.54 -2.04 13.56
CA THR A 71 -16.21 -2.84 14.59
C THR A 71 -15.99 -2.21 15.99
N GLU A 72 -16.93 -2.46 16.91
CA GLU A 72 -17.00 -1.80 18.23
C GLU A 72 -15.74 -1.89 19.10
N SER A 73 -14.90 -2.90 18.90
CA SER A 73 -13.75 -3.20 19.77
C SER A 73 -12.50 -2.34 19.49
N SER A 74 -12.40 -1.70 18.31
CA SER A 74 -11.30 -0.77 17.97
C SER A 74 -11.64 0.69 18.30
N ARG A 75 -12.92 0.98 18.60
CA ARG A 75 -13.45 2.32 18.89
C ARG A 75 -12.82 2.98 20.12
N GLU A 76 -12.28 2.19 21.06
CA GLU A 76 -11.71 2.72 22.30
C GLU A 76 -10.22 3.13 22.19
N LEU A 77 -9.48 2.67 21.18
CA LEU A 77 -8.06 3.02 21.01
C LEU A 77 -7.81 4.15 19.99
N PHE A 78 -8.78 4.42 19.11
CA PHE A 78 -8.67 5.45 18.07
C PHE A 78 -10.03 6.14 17.87
N GLU A 79 -10.39 7.04 18.77
CA GLU A 79 -11.57 7.90 18.62
C GLU A 79 -11.45 8.81 17.38
N LEU A 80 -11.94 8.33 16.24
CA LEU A 80 -12.35 9.13 15.11
C LEU A 80 -13.18 8.18 14.21
N HIS A 81 -14.45 7.91 14.51
CA HIS A 81 -15.56 7.67 13.54
C HIS A 81 -16.84 7.07 14.21
N ALA A 82 -18.02 7.45 13.67
CA ALA A 82 -19.27 6.71 13.77
C ALA A 82 -19.82 6.45 12.34
N PRO A 83 -20.54 5.34 12.09
CA PRO A 83 -20.84 4.84 10.73
C PRO A 83 -22.12 5.43 10.11
N PHE A 84 -22.22 5.39 8.77
CA PHE A 84 -23.47 5.66 8.05
C PHE A 84 -23.90 4.44 7.21
N MET A 85 -25.10 3.94 7.47
CA MET A 85 -25.87 2.97 6.69
C MET A 85 -26.44 3.60 5.42
N VAL A 86 -26.37 2.90 4.30
CA VAL A 86 -27.04 3.26 3.04
C VAL A 86 -28.56 3.00 3.15
N PRO A 87 -29.44 4.00 2.94
CA PRO A 87 -30.87 3.73 2.76
C PRO A 87 -31.14 3.26 1.32
N SER A 88 -31.81 2.12 1.20
CA SER A 88 -32.46 1.65 -0.02
C SER A 88 -33.38 2.73 -0.59
N VAL A 89 -33.19 3.10 -1.86
CA VAL A 89 -34.10 4.00 -2.58
C VAL A 89 -35.24 3.16 -3.16
N THR A 90 -36.41 3.24 -2.53
CA THR A 90 -37.70 3.03 -3.19
C THR A 90 -38.68 4.07 -2.69
N GLY A 91 -39.23 4.88 -3.60
CA GLY A 91 -40.37 5.74 -3.31
C GLY A 91 -40.10 7.23 -3.54
N SER A 92 -40.76 7.75 -4.56
CA SER A 92 -40.90 9.14 -4.97
C SER A 92 -41.50 10.05 -3.88
N ASP A 93 -40.84 11.16 -3.56
CA ASP A 93 -41.53 12.44 -3.33
C ASP A 93 -40.57 13.64 -3.39
N ASP A 94 -40.95 14.63 -4.17
CA ASP A 94 -40.14 15.75 -4.63
C ASP A 94 -40.48 17.01 -3.80
N SER A 95 -40.11 17.06 -2.52
CA SER A 95 -40.30 18.29 -1.72
C SER A 95 -39.46 18.44 -0.45
N GLN A 96 -38.31 17.78 -0.30
CA GLN A 96 -37.30 18.17 0.68
C GLN A 96 -35.92 18.04 0.08
N VAL A 97 -35.30 19.17 -0.29
CA VAL A 97 -33.87 19.22 -0.57
C VAL A 97 -33.15 18.70 0.67
N PRO A 98 -32.45 17.55 0.63
CA PRO A 98 -31.68 17.12 1.77
C PRO A 98 -30.57 18.16 1.96
N LYS A 99 -30.66 18.98 3.01
CA LYS A 99 -29.53 19.77 3.48
C LYS A 99 -28.46 18.78 3.94
N ILE A 100 -27.53 18.47 3.03
CA ILE A 100 -26.34 17.67 3.32
C ILE A 100 -25.47 18.47 4.30
N VAL A 101 -25.61 18.19 5.60
CA VAL A 101 -24.71 18.68 6.63
C VAL A 101 -24.38 17.51 7.56
N SER A 102 -23.25 16.86 7.31
CA SER A 102 -22.67 15.86 8.22
C SER A 102 -21.16 15.74 8.01
N LYS A 103 -20.38 16.65 8.62
CA LYS A 103 -18.91 16.61 8.62
C LYS A 103 -18.41 15.89 9.89
N SER A 104 -18.08 14.60 9.81
CA SER A 104 -17.24 14.02 10.85
C SER A 104 -15.78 14.45 10.60
N PRO A 105 -15.02 14.89 11.63
CA PRO A 105 -13.64 15.37 11.47
C PRO A 105 -12.70 14.36 10.77
N ALA A 106 -12.97 13.07 10.98
CA ALA A 106 -12.19 11.98 10.41
C ALA A 106 -12.36 11.84 8.88
N THR A 107 -13.59 12.04 8.37
CA THR A 107 -13.88 12.04 6.92
C THR A 107 -13.33 13.29 6.24
N GLU A 108 -13.32 14.43 6.95
CA GLU A 108 -12.71 15.66 6.46
C GLU A 108 -11.18 15.54 6.37
N MET A 109 -10.53 14.93 7.38
CA MET A 109 -9.09 14.65 7.34
C MET A 109 -8.72 13.68 6.22
N ALA A 110 -9.50 12.62 6.03
CA ALA A 110 -9.35 11.66 4.93
C ALA A 110 -9.41 12.35 3.56
N ALA A 111 -10.45 13.17 3.34
CA ALA A 111 -10.62 13.93 2.10
C ALA A 111 -9.48 14.93 1.89
N ARG A 112 -9.03 15.61 2.95
CA ARG A 112 -7.93 16.56 2.92
C ARG A 112 -6.61 15.89 2.56
N LEU A 113 -6.29 14.76 3.20
CA LEU A 113 -5.06 14.00 2.93
C LEU A 113 -5.06 13.46 1.50
N ARG A 114 -6.19 12.92 1.03
CA ARG A 114 -6.35 12.48 -0.36
C ARG A 114 -6.11 13.63 -1.33
N ALA A 115 -6.73 14.78 -1.09
CA ALA A 115 -6.56 15.95 -1.95
C ALA A 115 -5.11 16.45 -1.96
N ALA A 116 -4.42 16.39 -0.81
CA ALA A 116 -3.02 16.75 -0.71
C ALA A 116 -2.12 15.79 -1.51
N LEU A 117 -2.32 14.47 -1.38
CA LEU A 117 -1.58 13.47 -2.16
C LEU A 117 -1.78 13.68 -3.67
N LEU A 118 -3.02 13.92 -4.12
CA LEU A 118 -3.30 14.18 -5.53
C LEU A 118 -2.56 15.44 -6.03
N ARG A 119 -2.55 16.53 -5.25
CA ARG A 119 -1.80 17.75 -5.62
C ARG A 119 -0.29 17.50 -5.68
N LEU A 120 0.26 16.78 -4.70
CA LEU A 120 1.70 16.45 -4.66
C LEU A 120 2.10 15.56 -5.85
N LEU A 121 1.34 14.51 -6.13
CA LEU A 121 1.60 13.63 -7.27
C LEU A 121 1.54 14.40 -8.59
N HIS A 122 0.53 15.27 -8.76
CA HIS A 122 0.41 16.14 -9.93
C HIS A 122 1.60 17.12 -10.06
N ALA A 123 2.14 17.60 -8.94
CA ALA A 123 3.34 18.44 -8.91
C ALA A 123 4.65 17.67 -9.20
N GLY A 124 4.59 16.35 -9.40
CA GLY A 124 5.77 15.52 -9.68
C GLY A 124 6.47 14.99 -8.43
N VAL A 125 5.84 15.06 -7.26
CA VAL A 125 6.38 14.47 -6.03
C VAL A 125 6.30 12.94 -6.12
N ARG A 126 7.38 12.26 -5.71
CA ARG A 126 7.45 10.81 -5.58
C ARG A 126 6.96 10.34 -4.23
N VAL A 127 6.24 9.23 -4.22
CA VAL A 127 5.82 8.56 -2.98
C VAL A 127 6.27 7.11 -3.02
N ILE A 128 7.14 6.74 -2.10
CA ILE A 128 7.54 5.35 -1.84
C ILE A 128 6.74 4.88 -0.64
N ALA A 129 5.71 4.07 -0.90
CA ALA A 129 4.78 3.57 0.10
C ALA A 129 5.18 2.17 0.54
N VAL A 130 5.64 2.03 1.79
CA VAL A 130 6.16 0.78 2.35
C VAL A 130 5.17 0.25 3.38
N GLY A 131 4.58 -0.90 3.10
CA GLY A 131 3.64 -1.57 3.98
C GLY A 131 4.22 -2.86 4.53
N SER A 132 4.06 -3.11 5.84
CA SER A 132 4.43 -4.39 6.44
C SER A 132 3.31 -5.40 6.24
N TRP A 133 3.65 -6.62 5.80
CA TRP A 133 2.65 -7.66 5.57
C TRP A 133 2.04 -8.22 6.87
N MET A 134 2.70 -8.02 8.01
CA MET A 134 2.21 -8.41 9.34
C MET A 134 1.90 -7.20 10.22
N ASP A 135 1.51 -6.09 9.61
CA ASP A 135 1.08 -4.92 10.36
C ASP A 135 -0.31 -5.16 10.97
N GLN A 136 -0.39 -5.28 12.28
CA GLN A 136 -1.65 -5.45 13.01
C GLN A 136 -2.43 -4.12 13.16
N LEU A 137 -1.77 -2.98 12.96
CA LEU A 137 -2.34 -1.65 13.24
C LEU A 137 -2.78 -0.93 11.98
N VAL A 138 -2.16 -1.24 10.84
CA VAL A 138 -2.38 -0.55 9.57
C VAL A 138 -2.53 -1.57 8.45
N PRO A 139 -3.74 -1.73 7.89
CA PRO A 139 -3.96 -2.62 6.76
C PRO A 139 -3.02 -2.31 5.58
N LEU A 140 -2.56 -3.34 4.89
CA LEU A 140 -1.59 -3.24 3.81
C LEU A 140 -2.11 -2.37 2.64
N TYR A 141 -3.39 -2.45 2.29
CA TYR A 141 -3.96 -1.58 1.24
C TYR A 141 -3.89 -0.09 1.61
N SER A 142 -3.89 0.24 2.90
CA SER A 142 -3.83 1.60 3.42
C SER A 142 -2.40 2.11 3.34
N SER A 143 -1.45 1.36 3.93
CA SER A 143 -0.03 1.72 3.92
C SER A 143 0.59 1.79 2.52
N THR A 144 0.02 1.08 1.54
CA THR A 144 0.49 1.05 0.15
C THR A 144 -0.30 1.93 -0.84
N LEU A 145 -1.21 2.80 -0.37
CA LEU A 145 -1.98 3.72 -1.22
C LEU A 145 -2.72 2.99 -2.36
N TYR A 146 -3.44 1.91 -2.02
CA TYR A 146 -4.03 1.00 -3.01
C TYR A 146 -4.93 1.70 -4.04
N GLY A 147 -5.80 2.61 -3.60
CA GLY A 147 -6.76 3.29 -4.48
C GLY A 147 -6.15 4.35 -5.42
N LEU A 148 -4.87 4.70 -5.27
CA LEU A 148 -4.21 5.71 -6.10
C LEU A 148 -3.41 5.08 -7.24
N PHE A 149 -3.43 5.70 -8.41
CA PHE A 149 -2.66 5.27 -9.57
C PHE A 149 -1.90 6.47 -10.12
N HIS A 150 -0.58 6.37 -10.09
CA HIS A 150 0.33 7.37 -10.62
C HIS A 150 1.74 6.73 -10.74
N PRO A 151 2.52 7.02 -11.80
CA PRO A 151 3.86 6.47 -12.02
C PRO A 151 4.86 6.87 -10.93
N ASN A 152 4.62 7.98 -10.21
CA ASN A 152 5.45 8.39 -9.08
C ASN A 152 5.13 7.67 -7.77
N ILE A 153 4.21 6.69 -7.76
CA ILE A 153 3.95 5.85 -6.59
C ILE A 153 4.67 4.52 -6.77
N THR A 154 5.63 4.25 -5.89
CA THR A 154 6.25 2.93 -5.78
C THR A 154 5.81 2.27 -4.49
N ARG A 155 5.25 1.07 -4.57
CA ARG A 155 4.79 0.29 -3.42
C ARG A 155 5.77 -0.82 -3.10
N LEU A 156 6.13 -0.94 -1.83
CA LEU A 156 7.02 -1.97 -1.33
C LEU A 156 6.34 -2.75 -0.22
N LEU A 157 6.62 -4.07 -0.20
CA LEU A 157 6.25 -4.94 0.90
C LEU A 157 7.45 -5.10 1.83
N TYR A 158 7.30 -4.69 3.08
CA TYR A 158 8.27 -5.02 4.12
C TYR A 158 7.94 -6.40 4.67
N ILE A 159 8.93 -7.29 4.61
CA ILE A 159 8.88 -8.64 5.18
C ILE A 159 9.91 -8.66 6.28
N GLU A 160 9.45 -8.77 7.53
CA GLU A 160 10.35 -8.85 8.67
C GLU A 160 11.32 -10.03 8.51
N GLY A 161 12.61 -9.73 8.61
CA GLY A 161 13.65 -10.75 8.60
C GLY A 161 13.50 -11.63 9.82
N SER A 162 13.02 -12.86 9.64
CA SER A 162 13.06 -13.85 10.72
C SER A 162 14.51 -14.29 10.93
N GLY A 163 15.34 -13.46 11.57
CA GLY A 163 16.70 -13.82 12.00
C GLY A 163 17.57 -14.46 10.92
N VAL A 164 17.39 -14.14 9.63
CA VAL A 164 18.45 -14.37 8.64
C VAL A 164 19.45 -13.26 8.88
N ALA A 165 20.33 -13.53 9.84
CA ALA A 165 21.46 -12.68 10.14
C ALA A 165 22.11 -12.25 8.83
N HIS A 166 22.49 -10.97 8.80
CA HIS A 166 23.49 -10.42 7.93
C HIS A 166 24.74 -11.32 7.92
N HIS A 167 24.76 -12.34 7.07
CA HIS A 167 26.01 -12.81 6.50
C HIS A 167 26.20 -12.02 5.24
N HIS A 168 26.98 -10.95 5.37
CA HIS A 168 27.72 -10.38 4.28
C HIS A 168 28.16 -11.49 3.33
N SER A 169 27.65 -11.43 2.11
CA SER A 169 28.19 -12.14 0.97
C SER A 169 29.64 -11.71 0.78
N THR A 170 30.59 -12.41 1.39
CA THR A 170 31.86 -12.66 0.71
C THR A 170 31.62 -13.85 -0.20
N GLN A 171 31.35 -13.53 -1.47
CA GLN A 171 31.50 -14.41 -2.63
C GLN A 171 30.85 -15.80 -2.54
N SER A 172 29.66 -15.98 -3.11
CA SER A 172 29.35 -17.19 -3.89
C SER A 172 28.12 -16.99 -4.79
N HIS A 173 28.35 -17.23 -6.08
CA HIS A 173 27.42 -17.56 -7.16
C HIS A 173 25.89 -17.49 -6.91
N GLY A 174 25.27 -16.40 -7.35
CA GLY A 174 24.21 -16.33 -8.37
C GLY A 174 23.01 -17.30 -8.43
N HIS A 175 22.78 -18.23 -7.51
CA HIS A 175 21.68 -19.21 -7.63
C HIS A 175 21.01 -19.66 -6.32
N ASP A 176 21.41 -19.19 -5.15
CA ASP A 176 20.95 -19.79 -3.87
C ASP A 176 19.95 -18.94 -3.03
N HIS A 177 19.62 -17.70 -3.42
CA HIS A 177 18.59 -16.92 -2.69
C HIS A 177 17.16 -17.46 -2.83
N VAL A 178 16.91 -18.37 -3.77
CA VAL A 178 15.59 -18.99 -3.98
C VAL A 178 15.34 -20.16 -3.02
N LYS A 179 16.40 -20.80 -2.49
CA LYS A 179 16.28 -22.01 -1.66
C LYS A 179 15.90 -21.75 -0.20
N GLU A 180 16.32 -20.64 0.40
CA GLU A 180 15.96 -20.34 1.81
C GLU A 180 14.52 -19.83 1.99
N ILE A 181 13.95 -19.20 0.96
CA ILE A 181 12.53 -18.83 0.94
C ILE A 181 11.64 -20.10 0.87
N GLN A 182 12.22 -21.24 0.47
CA GLN A 182 11.52 -22.49 0.24
C GLN A 182 11.16 -23.25 1.54
N GLU A 183 11.70 -22.87 2.70
CA GLU A 183 11.57 -23.64 3.95
C GLU A 183 10.46 -23.16 4.91
N ARG A 184 9.79 -22.04 4.63
CA ARG A 184 8.65 -21.53 5.42
C ARG A 184 7.48 -21.16 4.53
N ASP A 185 6.32 -20.87 5.13
CA ASP A 185 5.05 -20.46 4.49
C ASP A 185 5.18 -19.14 3.66
N SER A 186 6.12 -19.08 2.73
CA SER A 186 6.58 -17.91 1.96
C SER A 186 5.70 -17.55 0.77
N PHE A 187 4.70 -18.38 0.47
CA PHE A 187 3.79 -18.15 -0.64
C PHE A 187 2.99 -16.85 -0.47
N LEU A 188 2.57 -16.52 0.76
CA LEU A 188 1.76 -15.33 1.04
C LEU A 188 2.51 -14.02 0.75
N PRO A 189 3.72 -13.79 1.31
CA PRO A 189 4.52 -12.61 0.94
C PRO A 189 4.76 -12.51 -0.57
N LEU A 190 5.02 -13.63 -1.26
CA LEU A 190 5.18 -13.63 -2.72
C LEU A 190 3.90 -13.14 -3.42
N LEU A 191 2.73 -13.65 -3.02
CA LEU A 191 1.44 -13.26 -3.61
C LEU A 191 1.14 -11.77 -3.40
N LEU A 192 1.43 -11.25 -2.21
CA LEU A 192 1.28 -9.83 -1.91
C LEU A 192 2.24 -8.97 -2.74
N THR A 193 3.49 -9.40 -2.89
CA THR A 193 4.48 -8.74 -3.75
C THR A 193 3.99 -8.68 -5.20
N LEU A 194 3.46 -9.78 -5.75
CA LEU A 194 2.86 -9.77 -7.10
C LEU A 194 1.73 -8.75 -7.22
N CYS A 195 0.83 -8.69 -6.23
CA CYS A 195 -0.25 -7.70 -6.23
C CYS A 195 0.31 -6.26 -6.25
N LEU A 196 1.36 -5.97 -5.45
CA LEU A 196 2.00 -4.66 -5.46
C LEU A 196 2.74 -4.37 -6.78
N SER A 197 3.39 -5.36 -7.39
CA SER A 197 4.02 -5.23 -8.71
C SER A 197 2.99 -4.85 -9.79
N ILE A 198 1.84 -5.52 -9.82
CA ILE A 198 0.71 -5.20 -10.71
C ILE A 198 0.25 -3.76 -10.49
N LYS A 199 0.13 -3.33 -9.23
CA LYS A 199 -0.27 -1.95 -8.87
C LYS A 199 0.77 -0.91 -9.27
N ASN A 200 2.06 -1.21 -9.13
CA ASN A 200 3.16 -0.34 -9.56
C ASN A 200 3.22 -0.21 -11.09
N ALA A 201 2.83 -1.26 -11.81
CA ALA A 201 2.66 -1.21 -13.27
C ALA A 201 1.39 -0.46 -13.72
N GLY A 202 0.57 0.03 -12.78
CA GLY A 202 -0.64 0.83 -13.07
C GLY A 202 -1.90 0.00 -13.34
N PHE A 203 -1.85 -1.32 -13.14
CA PHE A 203 -2.97 -2.22 -13.40
C PHE A 203 -3.76 -2.56 -12.13
N SER A 204 -4.95 -3.14 -12.31
CA SER A 204 -5.76 -3.68 -11.23
C SER A 204 -5.33 -5.10 -10.90
N ASP A 205 -5.29 -5.44 -9.62
CA ASP A 205 -5.17 -6.81 -9.10
C ASP A 205 -6.55 -7.43 -8.78
N HIS A 206 -7.62 -6.82 -9.30
CA HIS A 206 -9.01 -7.21 -9.10
C HIS A 206 -9.48 -7.21 -7.63
N GLY A 207 -8.86 -6.41 -6.77
CA GLY A 207 -9.21 -6.32 -5.35
C GLY A 207 -8.54 -7.37 -4.47
N LEU A 208 -7.68 -8.22 -5.03
CA LEU A 208 -7.06 -9.32 -4.30
C LEU A 208 -6.23 -8.84 -3.10
N LEU A 209 -5.43 -7.77 -3.24
CA LEU A 209 -4.64 -7.21 -2.14
C LEU A 209 -5.53 -6.74 -0.98
N VAL A 210 -6.68 -6.14 -1.28
CA VAL A 210 -7.61 -5.64 -0.25
C VAL A 210 -8.13 -6.79 0.59
N TYR A 211 -8.60 -7.85 -0.08
CA TYR A 211 -9.09 -9.05 0.61
C TYR A 211 -7.99 -9.79 1.38
N LEU A 212 -6.79 -9.93 0.81
CA LEU A 212 -5.67 -10.58 1.49
C LEU A 212 -5.19 -9.76 2.70
N SER A 213 -5.19 -8.44 2.59
CA SER A 213 -4.83 -7.53 3.68
C SER A 213 -5.73 -7.72 4.91
N GLU A 214 -7.05 -7.74 4.72
CA GLU A 214 -8.02 -7.97 5.82
C GLU A 214 -7.85 -9.37 6.43
N TRP A 215 -7.63 -10.37 5.58
CA TRP A 215 -7.47 -11.75 6.02
C TRP A 215 -6.18 -11.97 6.83
N ILE A 216 -5.09 -11.29 6.47
CA ILE A 216 -3.83 -11.35 7.22
C ILE A 216 -3.95 -10.62 8.56
N ALA A 217 -4.55 -9.41 8.55
CA ALA A 217 -4.76 -8.62 9.76
C ALA A 217 -5.64 -9.35 10.80
N GLY A 218 -6.64 -10.11 10.34
CA GLY A 218 -7.67 -10.68 11.22
C GLY A 218 -7.42 -12.08 11.79
N SER A 219 -6.50 -12.91 11.28
CA SER A 219 -6.61 -14.34 11.62
C SER A 219 -5.37 -15.24 11.60
N ILE A 220 -4.21 -14.84 11.04
CA ILE A 220 -3.22 -15.87 10.66
C ILE A 220 -1.81 -15.65 11.16
N VAL A 221 -1.45 -14.44 11.56
CA VAL A 221 -0.10 -14.23 12.08
C VAL A 221 -0.10 -13.44 13.37
N ASN A 222 0.15 -14.14 14.46
CA ASN A 222 0.56 -13.56 15.74
C ASN A 222 2.00 -13.02 15.59
N GLY A 223 2.15 -11.98 14.77
CA GLY A 223 3.42 -11.30 14.53
C GLY A 223 3.36 -9.93 15.17
N ASP A 224 4.00 -9.75 16.32
CA ASP A 224 3.87 -8.52 17.12
C ASP A 224 4.69 -7.33 16.59
N ASN A 225 5.56 -7.53 15.59
CA ASN A 225 6.68 -6.61 15.39
C ASN A 225 6.72 -5.86 14.04
N GLY A 226 5.95 -6.27 13.03
CA GLY A 226 6.07 -5.72 11.68
C GLY A 226 5.81 -4.21 11.56
N HIS A 227 4.90 -3.66 12.38
CA HIS A 227 4.58 -2.22 12.38
C HIS A 227 5.75 -1.37 12.89
N SER A 228 6.44 -1.85 13.94
CA SER A 228 7.45 -1.08 14.67
C SER A 228 8.87 -1.43 14.25
N SER A 229 9.11 -2.54 13.54
CA SER A 229 10.44 -2.88 13.03
C SER A 229 10.76 -2.21 11.69
N ILE A 230 9.74 -1.86 10.89
CA ILE A 230 9.92 -1.31 9.53
C ILE A 230 10.79 -0.04 9.48
N TYR A 231 10.68 0.87 10.44
CA TYR A 231 11.47 2.12 10.43
C TYR A 231 12.90 1.92 10.94
N ALA A 232 13.19 0.79 11.60
CA ALA A 232 14.50 0.46 12.14
C ALA A 232 15.34 -0.35 11.15
N ASP A 233 14.73 -0.96 10.12
CA ASP A 233 15.43 -1.80 9.15
C ASP A 233 16.15 -0.95 8.08
N PRO A 234 17.49 -1.05 7.96
CA PRO A 234 18.26 -0.34 6.93
C PRO A 234 17.82 -0.65 5.49
N LEU A 235 17.32 -1.85 5.22
CA LEU A 235 16.92 -2.29 3.88
C LEU A 235 15.78 -1.45 3.31
N VAL A 236 14.93 -0.87 4.16
CA VAL A 236 13.86 0.04 3.73
C VAL A 236 14.46 1.32 3.13
N TYR A 237 15.49 1.86 3.76
CA TYR A 237 16.18 3.07 3.31
C TYR A 237 17.07 2.80 2.10
N GLU A 238 17.76 1.65 2.06
CA GLU A 238 18.55 1.23 0.90
C GLU A 238 17.66 1.03 -0.34
N SER A 239 16.51 0.36 -0.18
CA SER A 239 15.54 0.19 -1.26
C SER A 239 14.99 1.54 -1.74
N ALA A 240 14.66 2.45 -0.81
CA ALA A 240 14.21 3.79 -1.16
C ALA A 240 15.29 4.57 -1.93
N ALA A 241 16.56 4.51 -1.50
CA ALA A 241 17.67 5.16 -2.19
C ALA A 241 17.89 4.60 -3.60
N GLN A 242 17.82 3.28 -3.78
CA GLN A 242 17.91 2.64 -5.09
C GLN A 242 16.78 3.09 -6.04
N ILE A 243 15.54 3.13 -5.55
CA ILE A 243 14.39 3.61 -6.33
C ILE A 243 14.58 5.08 -6.72
N ILE A 244 15.05 5.91 -5.78
CA ILE A 244 15.30 7.32 -6.04
C ILE A 244 16.36 7.49 -7.14
N GLY A 245 17.43 6.69 -7.12
CA GLY A 245 18.51 6.75 -8.10
C GLY A 245 18.17 6.18 -9.48
N HIS A 246 17.25 5.22 -9.58
CA HIS A 246 16.92 4.53 -10.84
C HIS A 246 15.64 5.02 -11.52
N SER A 247 14.72 5.64 -10.79
CA SER A 247 13.44 6.10 -11.32
C SER A 247 13.49 7.60 -11.64
N LEU A 248 12.83 8.00 -12.73
CA LEU A 248 12.54 9.41 -13.01
C LEU A 248 11.14 9.76 -12.51
N CYS A 249 10.95 10.96 -11.98
CA CYS A 249 9.61 11.45 -11.66
C CYS A 249 8.88 11.87 -12.94
N SER A 250 7.65 11.40 -13.13
CA SER A 250 6.72 11.92 -14.11
C SER A 250 6.07 13.20 -13.59
N LYS A 251 6.01 14.24 -14.45
CA LYS A 251 5.28 15.49 -14.20
C LYS A 251 4.05 15.65 -15.11
N MET A 252 3.79 14.67 -15.97
CA MET A 252 2.81 14.80 -17.06
C MET A 252 1.53 14.01 -16.84
N GLU A 253 1.55 12.98 -15.99
CA GLU A 253 0.37 12.15 -15.76
C GLU A 253 -0.50 12.73 -14.64
N ALA A 254 -1.82 12.71 -14.86
CA ALA A 254 -2.77 13.08 -13.81
C ALA A 254 -2.93 11.90 -12.83
N PRO A 255 -2.83 12.11 -11.51
CA PRO A 255 -3.06 11.05 -10.55
C PRO A 255 -4.54 10.65 -10.56
N ARG A 256 -4.80 9.34 -10.62
CA ARG A 256 -6.15 8.78 -10.63
C ARG A 256 -6.46 8.10 -9.30
N TYR A 257 -7.58 8.48 -8.69
CA TYR A 257 -8.13 7.76 -7.54
C TYR A 257 -9.29 6.87 -7.99
N VAL A 258 -9.21 5.59 -7.65
CA VAL A 258 -10.27 4.61 -7.84
C VAL A 258 -10.75 4.21 -6.43
N PRO A 259 -11.96 4.61 -6.04
CA PRO A 259 -12.58 4.16 -4.80
C PRO A 259 -12.67 2.63 -4.79
N PHE A 260 -12.55 2.05 -3.61
CA PHE A 260 -12.71 0.62 -3.39
C PHE A 260 -13.37 0.40 -2.04
N GLU A 261 -14.08 -0.72 -1.93
CA GLU A 261 -14.78 -1.11 -0.71
C GLU A 261 -13.92 -2.12 0.06
N VAL A 262 -13.90 -1.96 1.38
CA VAL A 262 -13.35 -2.95 2.30
C VAL A 262 -14.53 -3.73 2.85
N PRO A 263 -14.61 -5.04 2.61
CA PRO A 263 -15.71 -5.84 3.16
C PRO A 263 -15.66 -5.84 4.69
N GLU A 264 -16.78 -5.53 5.35
CA GLU A 264 -16.91 -5.65 6.82
C GLU A 264 -16.67 -7.09 7.29
N GLU A 265 -17.14 -8.05 6.48
CA GLU A 265 -16.82 -9.47 6.63
C GLU A 265 -16.25 -9.98 5.30
N PRO A 266 -14.95 -10.35 5.24
CA PRO A 266 -14.35 -10.83 4.01
C PRO A 266 -14.96 -12.17 3.61
N ASN A 267 -15.90 -12.16 2.66
CA ASN A 267 -16.43 -13.38 2.09
C ASN A 267 -15.33 -14.11 1.30
N HIS A 268 -14.86 -15.21 1.88
CA HIS A 268 -13.74 -15.96 1.36
C HIS A 268 -14.00 -16.64 -0.01
N TYR A 269 -15.24 -16.67 -0.49
CA TYR A 269 -15.58 -17.17 -1.82
C TYR A 269 -15.23 -16.18 -2.95
N HIS A 270 -14.84 -14.94 -2.64
CA HIS A 270 -14.35 -13.99 -3.65
C HIS A 270 -12.92 -14.26 -4.09
N VAL A 271 -12.07 -14.79 -3.20
CA VAL A 271 -10.64 -15.04 -3.49
C VAL A 271 -10.45 -15.92 -4.74
N PRO A 272 -11.17 -17.04 -4.93
CA PRO A 272 -11.09 -17.82 -6.18
C PRO A 272 -11.38 -17.00 -7.44
N TRP A 273 -12.41 -16.16 -7.41
CA TRP A 273 -12.81 -15.32 -8.55
C TRP A 273 -11.78 -14.25 -8.86
N MET A 274 -11.27 -13.57 -7.83
CA MET A 274 -10.22 -12.55 -7.97
C MET A 274 -8.93 -13.15 -8.51
N MET A 275 -8.54 -14.32 -7.98
CA MET A 275 -7.35 -15.04 -8.44
C MET A 275 -7.51 -15.49 -9.89
N HIS A 276 -8.68 -16.02 -10.26
CA HIS A 276 -8.98 -16.38 -11.65
C HIS A 276 -8.92 -15.15 -12.58
N ALA A 277 -9.56 -14.05 -12.20
CA ALA A 277 -9.51 -12.81 -12.98
C ALA A 277 -8.08 -12.34 -13.20
N LEU A 278 -7.24 -12.34 -12.16
CA LEU A 278 -5.84 -11.94 -12.24
C LEU A 278 -5.03 -12.79 -13.21
N VAL A 279 -5.12 -14.12 -13.14
CA VAL A 279 -4.32 -15.00 -14.02
C VAL A 279 -4.86 -15.10 -15.45
N THR A 280 -6.08 -14.63 -15.70
CA THR A 280 -6.71 -14.63 -17.03
C THR A 280 -6.79 -13.24 -17.66
N ASP A 281 -6.35 -12.18 -16.96
CA ASP A 281 -6.39 -10.82 -17.49
C ASP A 281 -5.38 -10.65 -18.62
N SER A 282 -5.90 -10.59 -19.85
CA SER A 282 -5.12 -10.35 -21.07
C SER A 282 -4.22 -9.11 -21.01
N LYS A 283 -4.60 -8.05 -20.27
CA LYS A 283 -3.80 -6.84 -20.13
C LYS A 283 -2.57 -7.08 -19.25
N LEU A 284 -2.73 -7.86 -18.18
CA LEU A 284 -1.61 -8.27 -17.32
C LEU A 284 -0.67 -9.21 -18.07
N LEU A 285 -1.23 -10.21 -18.75
CA LEU A 285 -0.47 -11.21 -19.51
C LEU A 285 0.28 -10.63 -20.72
N ALA A 286 -0.17 -9.47 -21.23
CA ALA A 286 0.54 -8.73 -22.27
C ALA A 286 1.83 -8.05 -21.77
N VAL A 287 2.02 -7.90 -20.46
CA VAL A 287 3.22 -7.31 -19.85
C VAL A 287 4.21 -8.44 -19.50
N PRO A 288 5.37 -8.57 -20.20
CA PRO A 288 6.25 -9.73 -20.04
C PRO A 288 6.74 -9.96 -18.61
N ILE A 289 7.10 -8.89 -17.90
CA ILE A 289 7.59 -8.98 -16.52
C ILE A 289 6.49 -9.48 -15.56
N ILE A 290 5.25 -8.98 -15.70
CA ILE A 290 4.12 -9.43 -14.87
C ILE A 290 3.77 -10.89 -15.18
N ARG A 291 3.76 -11.26 -16.47
CA ARG A 291 3.53 -12.65 -16.87
C ARG A 291 4.56 -13.60 -16.25
N GLN A 292 5.84 -13.22 -16.27
CA GLN A 292 6.90 -14.00 -15.64
C GLN A 292 6.70 -14.14 -14.12
N GLU A 293 6.28 -13.08 -13.43
CA GLU A 293 5.94 -13.14 -12.01
C GLU A 293 4.72 -14.04 -11.73
N ILE A 294 3.70 -14.01 -12.59
CA ILE A 294 2.53 -14.92 -12.49
C ILE A 294 2.96 -16.37 -12.70
N ASP A 295 3.79 -16.65 -13.69
CA ASP A 295 4.29 -18.01 -13.97
C ASP A 295 5.15 -18.53 -12.80
N ALA A 296 6.00 -17.66 -12.22
CA ALA A 296 6.73 -17.97 -10.99
C ALA A 296 5.78 -18.23 -9.80
N MET A 297 4.68 -17.49 -9.70
CA MET A 297 3.65 -17.69 -8.67
C MET A 297 2.99 -19.06 -8.77
N VAL A 298 2.72 -19.51 -10.00
CA VAL A 298 2.14 -20.84 -10.26
C VAL A 298 3.06 -21.94 -9.79
N LEU A 299 4.37 -21.82 -10.06
CA LEU A 299 5.38 -22.77 -9.57
C LEU A 299 5.46 -22.74 -8.03
N ALA A 300 5.49 -21.55 -7.43
CA ALA A 300 5.49 -21.39 -5.98
C ALA A 300 4.25 -22.04 -5.33
N TYR A 301 3.06 -21.85 -5.93
CA TYR A 301 1.81 -22.47 -5.48
C TYR A 301 1.85 -24.01 -5.53
N ALA A 302 2.41 -24.57 -6.61
CA ALA A 302 2.56 -26.02 -6.77
C ALA A 302 3.47 -26.62 -5.69
N CYS A 303 4.56 -25.92 -5.37
CA CYS A 303 5.53 -26.33 -4.34
C CYS A 303 5.06 -26.06 -2.90
N TRP A 304 4.16 -25.09 -2.69
CA TRP A 304 3.73 -24.69 -1.34
C TRP A 304 3.09 -25.86 -0.56
N ARG A 305 3.49 -26.04 0.71
CA ARG A 305 2.96 -27.08 1.62
C ARG A 305 2.46 -26.41 2.92
N PRO A 306 1.23 -25.88 2.96
CA PRO A 306 0.72 -25.11 4.09
C PRO A 306 0.56 -25.96 5.37
N ARG A 307 1.10 -25.45 6.49
CA ARG A 307 1.12 -26.16 7.78
C ARG A 307 -0.16 -26.02 8.60
N SER A 308 -0.81 -24.85 8.55
CA SER A 308 -2.02 -24.57 9.33
C SER A 308 -3.31 -24.91 8.54
N LYS A 309 -4.42 -25.11 9.27
CA LYS A 309 -5.75 -25.32 8.66
C LYS A 309 -6.16 -24.10 7.82
N ALA A 310 -5.90 -22.90 8.32
CA ALA A 310 -6.22 -21.65 7.63
C ALA A 310 -5.45 -21.51 6.31
N LEU A 311 -4.14 -21.81 6.31
CA LEU A 311 -3.33 -21.77 5.10
C LEU A 311 -3.70 -22.87 4.10
N ARG A 312 -4.06 -24.08 4.57
CA ARG A 312 -4.61 -25.14 3.71
C ARG A 312 -5.92 -24.70 3.04
N ASP A 313 -6.77 -24.01 3.78
CA ASP A 313 -8.02 -23.49 3.27
C ASP A 313 -7.81 -22.39 2.22
N LEU A 314 -6.89 -21.45 2.49
CA LEU A 314 -6.47 -20.47 1.49
C LEU A 314 -5.93 -21.14 0.23
N LYS A 315 -5.06 -22.15 0.38
CA LYS A 315 -4.52 -22.87 -0.77
C LYS A 315 -5.64 -23.42 -1.67
N ARG A 316 -6.69 -24.01 -1.07
CA ARG A 316 -7.87 -24.48 -1.83
C ARG A 316 -8.58 -23.34 -2.57
N LYS A 317 -8.71 -22.17 -1.95
CA LYS A 317 -9.33 -20.98 -2.56
C LYS A 317 -8.52 -20.43 -3.73
N LEU A 318 -7.20 -20.57 -3.69
CA LEU A 318 -6.29 -20.14 -4.76
C LEU A 318 -6.10 -21.19 -5.87
N ALA A 319 -6.97 -22.19 -5.96
CA ALA A 319 -6.87 -23.28 -6.94
C ALA A 319 -6.82 -22.82 -8.41
N ALA A 320 -7.29 -21.60 -8.72
CA ALA A 320 -7.17 -21.00 -10.05
C ALA A 320 -5.71 -20.92 -10.56
N LEU A 321 -4.73 -20.74 -9.67
CA LEU A 321 -3.30 -20.81 -10.01
C LEU A 321 -2.92 -22.21 -10.53
N GLY A 322 -3.46 -23.25 -9.89
CA GLY A 322 -3.22 -24.63 -10.29
C GLY A 322 -3.90 -25.04 -11.59
N THR A 323 -5.02 -24.41 -11.97
CA THR A 323 -5.68 -24.64 -13.26
C THR A 323 -4.97 -23.90 -14.38
N TYR A 324 -4.57 -22.64 -14.16
CA TYR A 324 -3.81 -21.85 -15.13
C TYR A 324 -2.48 -22.54 -15.48
N GLY A 325 -1.75 -23.03 -14.49
CA GLY A 325 -0.48 -23.75 -14.73
C GLY A 325 -0.61 -25.00 -15.60
N ARG A 326 -1.78 -25.65 -15.65
CA ARG A 326 -2.02 -26.81 -16.54
C ARG A 326 -2.43 -26.42 -17.95
N ALA A 327 -2.92 -25.20 -18.16
CA ALA A 327 -3.33 -24.70 -19.48
C ALA A 327 -2.18 -23.97 -20.20
N SER A 328 -1.19 -23.49 -19.46
CA SER A 328 -0.02 -22.76 -19.98
C SER A 328 1.20 -23.64 -20.24
N LEU A 329 1.14 -24.93 -19.90
CA LEU A 329 2.13 -25.98 -20.21
C LEU A 329 1.65 -26.83 -21.38
#